data_AF-A0A8D2GUY2-F1
#
_entry.id   AF-A0A8D2GUY2-F1
#
_cell.length_a   1.000
_cell.length_b   1.000
_cell.length_c   1.000
_cell.angle_alpha   90.00
_cell.angle_beta   90.00
_cell.angle_gamma   90.00
#
_symmetry.space_group_name_H-M   'P 1'
#
loop_
_entity.id
_entity.type
_entity.pdbx_description
1 polymer ?
#
loop_
_entity_poly.entity_id
_entity_poly.type
_entity_poly.pdbx_seq_one_letter_code
_entity_poly.pdbx_strand_id
1 'polypeptide(L)'
;MCGNNMSAPLPSVVPAARKATAAVIFLHGLGDTGHGWAEAFAGIRSSHIKYICPHAPVMPVTLNMKMAMPSWFDIIGLSPDAQEDEPGIKQA
;
A
#
# COMPACT_ATOMS: atom_id res chain seq x y z
N MET A 1 -28.51 -2.22 1.05
CA MET A 1 -27.41 -1.73 1.90
C MET A 1 -26.61 -2.93 2.38
N CYS A 2 -25.61 -3.35 1.60
CA CYS A 2 -24.62 -4.32 2.02
C CYS A 2 -23.27 -3.64 1.81
N GLY A 3 -22.67 -3.13 2.90
CA GLY A 3 -21.31 -2.62 2.86
C GLY A 3 -20.38 -3.79 2.61
N ASN A 4 -19.83 -3.88 1.40
CA ASN A 4 -18.72 -4.78 1.11
C ASN A 4 -17.51 -4.26 1.90
N ASN A 5 -17.40 -4.72 3.15
CA ASN A 5 -16.15 -4.64 3.88
C ASN A 5 -15.23 -5.73 3.30
N MET A 6 -14.74 -5.50 2.08
CA MET A 6 -13.60 -6.24 1.54
C MET A 6 -12.41 -5.86 2.42
N SER A 7 -12.23 -6.58 3.54
CA SER A 7 -11.05 -6.45 4.38
C SER A 7 -9.84 -6.47 3.46
N ALA A 8 -9.02 -5.41 3.50
CA ALA A 8 -7.78 -5.39 2.76
C ALA A 8 -7.00 -6.68 3.06
N PRO A 9 -6.38 -7.32 2.05
CA PRO A 9 -5.64 -8.55 2.27
C PRO A 9 -4.55 -8.33 3.33
N LEU A 10 -4.27 -9.37 4.11
CA LEU A 10 -3.23 -9.32 5.13
C LEU A 10 -1.90 -8.86 4.51
N PRO A 11 -1.14 -7.99 5.18
CA PRO A 11 0.13 -7.50 4.65
C PRO A 11 1.10 -8.63 4.30
N SER A 12 1.90 -8.41 3.25
CA SER A 12 3.09 -9.22 2.99
C SER A 12 4.17 -8.86 4.01
N VAL A 13 4.62 -9.84 4.80
CA VAL A 13 5.56 -9.62 5.91
C VAL A 13 6.86 -10.37 5.68
N VAL A 14 7.98 -9.66 5.75
CA VAL A 14 9.31 -10.27 5.90
C VAL A 14 9.66 -10.28 7.39
N PRO A 15 9.68 -11.45 8.04
CA PRO A 15 10.01 -11.53 9.46
C PRO A 15 11.49 -11.20 9.69
N ALA A 16 11.76 -10.58 10.84
CA ALA A 16 13.12 -10.47 11.34
C ALA A 16 13.67 -11.88 11.66
N ALA A 17 14.95 -12.11 11.38
CA ALA A 17 15.61 -13.39 11.69
C ALA A 17 15.84 -13.58 13.21
N ARG A 18 15.86 -12.50 13.98
CA ARG A 18 15.93 -12.47 15.45
C ARG A 18 14.71 -11.74 16.00
N LYS A 19 14.65 -11.57 17.33
CA LYS A 19 13.65 -10.68 17.96
C LYS A 19 13.70 -9.31 17.27
N ALA A 20 12.61 -8.93 16.62
CA ALA A 20 12.50 -7.64 15.96
C ALA A 20 12.59 -6.52 17.01
N THR A 21 13.49 -5.57 16.79
CA THR A 21 13.63 -4.35 17.60
C THR A 21 13.28 -3.09 16.81
N ALA A 22 13.07 -3.25 15.50
CA ALA A 22 12.61 -2.20 14.59
C ALA A 22 11.67 -2.79 13.53
N ALA A 23 10.92 -1.91 12.89
CA ALA A 23 10.05 -2.27 11.77
C ALA A 23 10.12 -1.22 10.66
N VAL A 24 9.94 -1.68 9.43
CA VAL A 24 9.71 -0.83 8.26
C VAL A 24 8.29 -1.15 7.77
N ILE A 25 7.46 -0.12 7.64
CA ILE A 25 6.17 -0.21 6.96
C ILE A 25 6.34 0.50 5.62
N PHE A 26 6.15 -0.23 4.53
CA PHE A 26 6.36 0.30 3.18
C PHE A 26 5.08 0.21 2.35
N LEU A 27 4.62 1.35 1.86
CA LEU A 27 3.44 1.47 1.00
C LEU A 27 3.87 1.42 -0.46
N HIS A 28 3.34 0.48 -1.22
CA HIS A 28 3.60 0.36 -2.65
C HIS A 28 2.94 1.50 -3.45
N GLY A 29 3.39 1.71 -4.68
CA GLY A 29 2.79 2.69 -5.62
C GLY A 29 1.50 2.20 -6.27
N LEU A 30 0.85 3.09 -7.05
CA LEU A 30 -0.39 2.79 -7.78
C LEU A 30 -0.28 1.51 -8.62
N GLY A 31 -1.28 0.63 -8.51
CA GLY A 31 -1.41 -0.59 -9.32
C GLY A 31 -0.56 -1.79 -8.87
N ASP A 32 0.36 -1.59 -7.93
CA ASP A 32 1.24 -2.63 -7.40
C ASP A 32 0.60 -3.39 -6.21
N THR A 33 1.35 -4.29 -5.59
CA THR A 33 0.98 -5.00 -4.37
C THR A 33 2.13 -5.00 -3.35
N GLY A 34 1.83 -5.26 -2.08
CA GLY A 34 2.88 -5.45 -1.07
C GLY A 34 3.82 -6.64 -1.32
N HIS A 35 3.47 -7.57 -2.22
CA HIS A 35 4.26 -8.78 -2.45
C HIS A 35 5.61 -8.49 -3.10
N GLY A 36 5.63 -7.74 -4.21
CA GLY A 36 6.88 -7.40 -4.93
C GLY A 36 7.86 -6.63 -4.04
N TRP A 37 7.35 -5.73 -3.21
CA TRP A 37 8.18 -5.00 -2.24
C TRP A 37 8.70 -5.88 -1.11
N ALA A 38 7.91 -6.83 -0.61
CA ALA A 38 8.38 -7.78 0.39
C ALA A 38 9.54 -8.64 -0.16
N GLU A 39 9.48 -9.09 -1.42
CA GLU A 39 10.60 -9.79 -2.07
C GLU A 39 11.84 -8.90 -2.21
N ALA A 40 11.67 -7.64 -2.64
CA ALA A 40 12.77 -6.69 -2.71
C ALA A 40 13.44 -6.46 -1.34
N PHE A 41 12.64 -6.28 -0.27
CA PHE A 41 13.17 -6.13 1.09
C PHE A 41 13.83 -7.41 1.62
N ALA A 42 13.36 -8.60 1.23
CA ALA A 42 14.01 -9.85 1.61
C ALA A 42 15.47 -9.91 1.12
N GLY A 43 15.78 -9.29 -0.03
CA GLY A 43 17.14 -9.18 -0.58
C GLY A 43 18.09 -8.25 0.20
N ILE A 44 17.55 -7.33 1.00
CA ILE A 44 18.34 -6.33 1.77
C ILE A 44 18.05 -6.35 3.27
N ARG A 45 17.43 -7.42 3.77
CA ARG A 45 16.88 -7.45 5.13
C ARG A 45 17.96 -7.38 6.21
N SER A 46 17.69 -6.61 7.26
CA SER A 46 18.45 -6.64 8.52
C SER A 46 17.89 -7.70 9.47
N SER A 47 18.75 -8.33 10.27
CA SER A 47 18.35 -9.46 11.15
C SER A 47 17.36 -9.08 12.26
N HIS A 48 17.26 -7.80 12.60
CA HIS A 48 16.42 -7.28 13.70
C HIS A 48 15.27 -6.39 13.21
N ILE A 49 15.08 -6.28 11.89
CA ILE A 49 14.02 -5.47 11.28
C ILE A 49 12.94 -6.38 10.70
N LYS A 50 11.68 -6.12 11.04
CA LYS A 50 10.51 -6.70 10.37
C LYS A 50 10.04 -5.73 9.27
N TYR A 51 9.81 -6.22 8.06
CA TYR A 51 9.26 -5.41 6.97
C TYR A 51 7.80 -5.79 6.76
N ILE A 52 6.91 -4.79 6.77
CA ILE A 52 5.47 -4.95 6.59
C ILE A 52 5.08 -4.17 5.33
N CYS A 53 4.62 -4.89 4.33
CA CYS A 53 4.19 -4.33 3.05
C CYS A 53 2.67 -4.57 2.91
N PRO A 54 1.83 -3.66 3.41
CA PRO A 54 0.38 -3.78 3.29
C PRO A 54 -0.08 -3.71 1.82
N HIS A 55 -1.31 -4.15 1.58
CA HIS A 55 -1.93 -4.11 0.26
C HIS A 55 -3.00 -3.01 0.24
N ALA A 56 -2.91 -2.11 -0.73
CA ALA A 56 -3.96 -1.12 -0.95
C ALA A 56 -5.27 -1.80 -1.39
N PRO A 57 -6.45 -1.27 -1.02
CA PRO A 57 -7.70 -1.75 -1.56
C PRO A 57 -7.78 -1.49 -3.08
N VAL A 58 -8.59 -2.30 -3.77
CA VAL A 58 -8.90 -2.07 -5.18
C VAL A 58 -10.00 -1.01 -5.27
N MET A 59 -9.71 0.10 -5.93
CA MET A 59 -10.66 1.21 -6.13
C MET A 59 -10.52 1.85 -7.52
N PRO A 60 -11.55 2.53 -8.03
CA PRO A 60 -11.45 3.32 -9.26
C PRO A 60 -10.51 4.51 -9.07
N VAL A 61 -9.61 4.75 -10.04
CA VAL A 61 -8.67 5.88 -10.00
C VAL A 61 -8.95 6.88 -11.11
N THR A 62 -9.19 8.15 -10.77
CA THR A 62 -9.53 9.26 -11.67
C THR A 62 -8.47 9.43 -12.76
N LEU A 63 -7.20 9.48 -12.37
CA LEU A 63 -6.05 9.64 -13.27
C LEU A 63 -6.03 8.57 -14.36
N ASN A 64 -6.50 7.35 -14.05
CA ASN A 64 -6.53 6.24 -15.00
C ASN A 64 -7.96 5.94 -15.49
N MET A 65 -8.71 6.99 -15.82
CA MET A 65 -10.06 6.90 -16.42
C MET A 65 -11.04 6.03 -15.60
N LYS A 66 -10.94 6.09 -14.26
CA LYS A 66 -11.74 5.29 -13.32
C LYS A 66 -11.56 3.77 -13.46
N MET A 67 -10.48 3.31 -14.08
CA MET A 67 -10.11 1.90 -14.04
C MET A 67 -9.81 1.47 -12.59
N ALA A 68 -10.31 0.31 -12.19
CA ALA A 68 -10.14 -0.22 -10.84
C ALA A 68 -8.77 -0.90 -10.70
N MET A 69 -7.98 -0.48 -9.72
CA MET A 69 -6.67 -1.08 -9.38
C MET A 69 -6.31 -0.79 -7.92
N PRO A 70 -5.27 -1.46 -7.36
CA PRO A 70 -4.77 -1.13 -6.04
C PRO A 70 -4.38 0.34 -5.91
N SER A 71 -5.04 1.07 -5.01
CA SER A 71 -4.71 2.47 -4.69
C SER A 71 -5.10 2.79 -3.25
N TRP A 72 -4.29 3.60 -2.56
CA TRP A 72 -4.52 3.99 -1.17
C TRP A 72 -5.64 5.04 -1.05
N PHE A 73 -5.75 5.90 -2.06
CA PHE A 73 -6.74 6.97 -2.21
C PHE A 73 -6.88 7.27 -3.71
N ASP A 74 -7.83 8.12 -4.10
CA ASP A 74 -7.98 8.51 -5.51
C ASP A 74 -6.84 9.46 -5.94
N ILE A 75 -6.35 9.30 -7.16
CA ILE A 75 -5.34 10.18 -7.73
C ILE A 75 -6.02 10.92 -8.87
N ILE A 76 -6.07 12.25 -8.78
CA ILE A 76 -6.77 13.10 -9.75
C ILE A 76 -5.81 13.62 -10.82
N GLY A 77 -4.59 13.99 -10.42
CA GLY A 77 -3.53 14.49 -11.29
C GLY A 77 -2.15 14.32 -10.66
N LEU A 78 -1.10 14.59 -11.44
CA LEU A 78 0.31 14.49 -10.99
C LEU A 78 1.04 15.84 -11.01
N SER A 79 0.37 16.91 -11.46
CA SER A 79 0.97 18.25 -11.36
C SER A 79 0.96 18.71 -9.90
N PRO A 80 1.91 19.57 -9.47
CA PRO A 80 1.96 20.05 -8.09
C PRO A 80 0.72 20.81 -7.62
N ASP A 81 -0.07 21.34 -8.58
CA ASP A 81 -1.32 22.07 -8.38
C ASP A 81 -2.57 21.21 -8.62
N ALA A 82 -2.41 19.91 -8.91
CA ALA A 82 -3.54 19.00 -9.05
C ALA A 82 -4.32 18.93 -7.74
N GLN A 83 -5.64 18.84 -7.85
CA GLN A 83 -6.50 18.59 -6.70
C GLN A 83 -6.10 17.25 -6.03
N GLU A 84 -6.02 17.23 -4.71
CA GLU A 84 -5.79 16.03 -3.92
C GLU A 84 -7.10 15.41 -3.44
N ASP A 85 -7.13 14.09 -3.28
CA ASP A 85 -8.23 13.38 -2.61
C ASP A 85 -8.06 13.46 -1.09
N GLU A 86 -8.15 14.66 -0.53
CA GLU A 86 -8.01 14.90 0.92
C GLU A 86 -8.94 14.00 1.76
N PRO A 87 -10.21 13.75 1.40
CA PRO A 87 -11.07 12.82 2.13
C PRO A 87 -10.55 11.38 2.11
N GLY A 88 -10.09 10.88 0.95
CA GLY A 88 -9.53 9.53 0.84
C GLY A 88 -8.22 9.37 1.61
N ILE A 89 -7.32 10.36 1.53
CA ILE A 89 -6.06 10.38 2.28
C ILE A 89 -6.31 10.28 3.79
N LYS A 90 -7.35 10.93 4.32
CA LYS A 90 -7.70 10.88 5.75
C LYS A 90 -8.32 9.56 6.20
N GLN A 91 -8.84 8.75 5.27
CA GLN A 91 -9.44 7.45 5.56
C GLN A 91 -8.46 6.28 5.47
N ALA A 92 -7.34 6.49 4.78
CA ALA A 92 -6.31 5.48 4.52
C ALA A 92 -5.53 5.04 5.78
#